data_AF-A0A958FFY8-F1
#
_entry.id   AF-A0A958FFY8-F1
#
_cell.length_a   1.000
_cell.length_b   1.000
_cell.length_c   1.000
_cell.angle_alpha   90.00
_cell.angle_beta   90.00
_cell.angle_gamma   90.00
#
_symmetry.space_group_name_H-M   'P 1'
#
loop_
_entity.id
_entity.type
_entity.pdbx_description
1 polymer ?
#
loop_
_entity_poly.entity_id
_entity_poly.type
_entity_poly.pdbx_seq_one_letter_code
_entity_poly.pdbx_strand_id
1 'polypeptide(L)'
;FVKGTPVVANSIMPGFSITAGVGNKIENGFSDSYIQTRESIPFFEWNHLAMVYNASYGLRFANDAASLDCGNNASLSLEKDLTLEAFFRLDDLRQPRGIITKGEVQPGYSLHVNTAGRLVFTFRDEDGQEREFVADAASRLTVGNFYRVAVTRRHQSETRNVKERRTINGETVEVEVPVVEEWDDIELHICRWTGGRYQRHIGYSQKYHGPKPGSNSERLLIGRGPLRSSGPFKGIISEVRVWNRALGRFETCQNLTGQESGLISWWRLDENRGYAAEDATGSNHASINQADWIKNPDPLGPSFKILHNGVFMETEAVSAPGNARGSKAFRLGPLANGTVKDAFKGTLEELRVWRTVRTQEQIQDNLFLRLLGEKEDLIAYYTFDQVETAVLQDHSFRGNHLPVEAAAFVVSDAPISYDSYQVRNALLAVKTAFHDKIHAQPGVQEYGDMQYDAEGNLIG
;
A
#
# COMPACT_ATOMS: atom_id res chain seq x y z
N PHE A 1 46.82 -23.92 -30.90
CA PHE A 1 47.19 -22.52 -30.63
C PHE A 1 46.20 -21.62 -31.31
N VAL A 2 45.26 -21.02 -30.57
CA VAL A 2 44.42 -19.95 -31.10
C VAL A 2 45.25 -18.67 -31.04
N LYS A 3 45.48 -18.05 -32.20
CA LYS A 3 46.24 -16.81 -32.34
C LYS A 3 45.28 -15.74 -32.85
N GLY A 4 44.99 -14.76 -32.00
CA GLY A 4 44.17 -13.60 -32.29
C GLY A 4 44.36 -12.58 -31.18
N THR A 5 44.23 -11.30 -31.51
CA THR A 5 44.26 -10.19 -30.56
C THR A 5 42.79 -9.92 -30.18
N PRO A 6 42.26 -10.50 -29.08
CA PRO A 6 40.90 -10.19 -28.67
C PRO A 6 40.85 -8.71 -28.32
N VAL A 7 40.01 -7.96 -29.03
CA VAL A 7 39.63 -6.61 -28.62
C VAL A 7 38.40 -6.77 -27.75
N VAL A 8 38.42 -6.20 -26.54
CA VAL A 8 37.23 -6.07 -25.71
C VAL A 8 36.24 -5.20 -26.48
N ALA A 9 35.24 -5.81 -27.09
CA ALA A 9 34.10 -5.08 -27.61
C ALA A 9 33.19 -4.78 -26.42
N ASN A 10 33.10 -3.52 -26.03
CA ASN A 10 32.04 -3.10 -25.11
C ASN A 10 30.70 -3.47 -25.75
N SER A 11 29.90 -4.28 -25.04
CA SER A 11 28.51 -4.51 -25.44
C SER A 11 27.82 -3.17 -25.62
N ILE A 12 27.19 -2.95 -26.77
CA ILE A 12 26.33 -1.77 -27.01
C ILE A 12 25.06 -1.77 -26.14
N MET A 13 24.78 -2.87 -25.44
CA MET A 13 23.72 -2.94 -24.43
C MET A 13 24.34 -2.79 -23.04
N PRO A 14 24.03 -1.71 -22.29
CA PRO A 14 24.63 -1.43 -20.98
C PRO A 14 24.18 -2.41 -19.88
N GLY A 15 23.10 -3.17 -20.13
CA GLY A 15 22.49 -4.08 -19.17
C GLY A 15 21.05 -4.42 -19.55
N PHE A 16 20.34 -5.13 -18.68
CA PHE A 16 18.90 -5.38 -18.79
C PHE A 16 18.14 -4.68 -17.66
N SER A 17 16.84 -4.47 -17.85
CA SER A 17 15.93 -4.04 -16.78
C SER A 17 14.95 -5.17 -16.50
N ILE A 18 14.41 -5.19 -15.29
CA ILE A 18 13.44 -6.20 -14.88
C ILE A 18 12.07 -5.56 -14.86
N THR A 19 11.14 -6.17 -15.58
CA THR A 19 9.73 -5.82 -15.50
C THR A 19 8.99 -6.90 -14.72
N ALA A 20 8.28 -6.49 -13.68
CA ALA A 20 7.41 -7.33 -12.88
C ALA A 20 5.97 -6.84 -13.01
N GLY A 21 4.99 -7.75 -12.91
CA GLY A 21 3.60 -7.33 -12.85
C GLY A 21 2.62 -8.43 -12.51
N VAL A 22 1.41 -8.02 -12.12
CA VAL A 22 0.27 -8.90 -11.83
C VAL A 22 -0.91 -8.45 -12.67
N GLY A 23 -1.58 -9.43 -13.27
CA GLY A 23 -2.94 -9.23 -13.80
C GLY A 23 -3.95 -9.57 -12.71
N ASN A 24 -4.64 -8.56 -12.17
CA ASN A 24 -5.72 -8.78 -11.22
C ASN A 24 -7.03 -8.93 -11.98
N LYS A 25 -7.64 -10.11 -11.92
CA LYS A 25 -9.00 -10.30 -12.42
C LYS A 25 -9.96 -9.47 -11.56
N ILE A 26 -10.58 -8.47 -12.15
CA ILE A 26 -11.66 -7.68 -11.55
C ILE A 26 -13.00 -8.12 -12.17
N GLU A 27 -14.13 -7.80 -11.52
CA GLU A 27 -15.47 -8.25 -11.95
C GLU A 27 -15.77 -8.03 -13.44
N ASN A 28 -15.21 -6.98 -14.06
CA ASN A 28 -15.42 -6.63 -15.46
C ASN A 28 -14.13 -6.58 -16.30
N GLY A 29 -13.08 -7.33 -15.94
CA GLY A 29 -11.86 -7.38 -16.73
C GLY A 29 -10.61 -7.74 -15.94
N PHE A 30 -9.49 -7.15 -16.32
CA PHE A 30 -8.23 -7.25 -15.57
C PHE A 30 -7.72 -5.84 -15.28
N SER A 31 -7.32 -5.57 -14.04
CA SER A 31 -6.45 -4.43 -13.73
C SER A 31 -5.02 -4.95 -13.65
N ASP A 32 -4.19 -4.46 -14.56
CA ASP A 32 -2.79 -4.83 -14.66
C ASP A 32 -1.96 -3.79 -13.92
N SER A 33 -1.05 -4.23 -13.04
CA SER A 33 -0.03 -3.39 -12.44
C SER A 33 1.33 -3.94 -12.81
N TYR A 34 2.14 -3.12 -13.48
CA TYR A 34 3.50 -3.46 -13.89
C TYR A 34 4.47 -2.38 -13.45
N ILE A 35 5.63 -2.81 -13.00
CA ILE A 35 6.76 -1.94 -12.65
C ILE A 35 8.01 -2.41 -13.39
N GLN A 36 8.93 -1.49 -13.64
CA GLN A 36 10.23 -1.75 -14.24
C GLN A 36 11.35 -1.12 -13.41
N THR A 37 12.50 -1.77 -13.31
CA THR A 37 13.70 -1.18 -12.69
C THR A 37 14.18 0.02 -13.49
N ARG A 38 14.51 1.12 -12.79
CA ARG A 38 15.05 2.32 -13.44
C ARG A 38 16.51 2.17 -13.87
N GLU A 39 17.27 1.44 -13.06
CA GLU A 39 18.67 1.15 -13.35
C GLU A 39 18.80 -0.14 -14.16
N SER A 40 19.82 -0.16 -15.03
CA SER A 40 20.19 -1.34 -15.80
C SER A 40 21.10 -2.25 -14.99
N ILE A 41 20.79 -3.54 -15.00
CA ILE A 41 21.59 -4.60 -14.40
C ILE A 41 22.61 -5.11 -15.42
N PRO A 42 23.90 -5.22 -15.08
CA PRO A 42 24.93 -5.65 -16.03
C PRO A 42 24.69 -7.06 -16.59
N PHE A 43 25.13 -7.27 -17.83
CA PHE A 43 25.21 -8.59 -18.44
C PHE A 43 26.51 -9.31 -18.08
N PHE A 44 26.54 -10.63 -18.30
CA PHE A 44 27.73 -11.50 -18.16
C PHE A 44 28.27 -11.69 -16.74
N GLU A 45 27.44 -11.43 -15.74
CA GLU A 45 27.70 -11.79 -14.35
C GLU A 45 26.51 -12.52 -13.73
N TRP A 46 26.78 -13.26 -12.65
CA TRP A 46 25.72 -13.86 -11.84
C TRP A 46 24.99 -12.77 -11.06
N ASN A 47 23.68 -12.73 -11.27
CA ASN A 47 22.79 -11.76 -10.63
C ASN A 47 21.77 -12.54 -9.80
N HIS A 48 21.66 -12.21 -8.52
CA HIS A 48 20.54 -12.68 -7.73
C HIS A 48 19.38 -11.68 -7.86
N LEU A 49 18.24 -12.17 -8.33
CA LEU A 49 17.03 -11.37 -8.50
C LEU A 49 15.94 -11.91 -7.60
N ALA A 50 15.35 -11.02 -6.80
CA ALA A 50 14.14 -11.34 -6.05
C ALA A 50 13.03 -10.34 -6.39
N MET A 51 11.81 -10.84 -6.38
CA MET A 51 10.60 -10.03 -6.49
C MET A 51 9.72 -10.37 -5.30
N VAL A 52 9.36 -9.34 -4.55
CA VAL A 52 8.40 -9.43 -3.46
C VAL A 52 7.08 -8.84 -3.94
N TYR A 53 6.00 -9.58 -3.77
CA TYR A 53 4.65 -9.12 -4.09
C TYR A 53 3.79 -9.11 -2.82
N ASN A 54 3.44 -7.91 -2.37
CA ASN A 54 2.47 -7.73 -1.30
C ASN A 54 1.08 -7.64 -1.92
N ALA A 55 0.29 -8.70 -1.75
CA ALA A 55 -1.12 -8.64 -2.08
C ALA A 55 -1.82 -7.70 -1.10
N SER A 56 -2.70 -6.84 -1.63
CA SER A 56 -3.60 -6.04 -0.81
C SER A 56 -5.04 -6.45 -1.06
N TYR A 57 -5.87 -6.29 -0.03
CA TYR A 57 -7.27 -6.68 -0.02
C TYR A 57 -8.19 -5.52 0.38
N GLY A 58 -9.47 -5.82 0.42
CA GLY A 58 -10.51 -4.95 0.92
C GLY A 58 -11.77 -5.78 1.15
N LEU A 59 -12.86 -5.09 1.46
CA LEU A 59 -14.15 -5.70 1.71
C LEU A 59 -15.19 -5.24 0.68
N ARG A 60 -15.91 -6.20 0.12
CA ARG A 60 -17.05 -6.02 -0.77
C ARG A 60 -18.33 -5.87 0.04
N PHE A 61 -19.04 -4.77 -0.17
CA PHE A 61 -20.36 -4.50 0.42
C PHE A 61 -21.44 -4.75 -0.63
N ALA A 62 -21.74 -6.02 -0.91
CA ALA A 62 -22.79 -6.40 -1.87
C ALA A 62 -24.18 -6.49 -1.21
N ASN A 63 -24.24 -6.82 0.07
CA ASN A 63 -25.48 -6.96 0.85
C ASN A 63 -25.90 -5.61 1.47
N ASP A 64 -27.19 -5.31 1.58
CA ASP A 64 -27.68 -4.10 2.28
C ASP A 64 -27.48 -4.18 3.79
N ALA A 65 -27.26 -5.37 4.32
CA ALA A 65 -26.86 -5.61 5.70
C ALA A 65 -25.34 -5.44 5.93
N ALA A 66 -24.53 -5.33 4.87
CA ALA A 66 -23.07 -5.28 4.96
C ALA A 66 -22.59 -4.07 5.78
N SER A 67 -21.74 -4.29 6.78
CA SER A 67 -21.17 -3.24 7.63
C SER A 67 -20.00 -3.77 8.46
N LEU A 68 -19.17 -2.86 8.96
CA LEU A 68 -18.21 -3.15 10.02
C LEU A 68 -18.60 -2.37 11.26
N ASP A 69 -18.72 -3.03 12.40
CA ASP A 69 -18.95 -2.41 13.70
C ASP A 69 -17.63 -2.20 14.43
N CYS A 70 -17.22 -0.94 14.56
CA CYS A 70 -15.96 -0.54 15.17
C CYS A 70 -16.11 -0.22 16.67
N GLY A 71 -17.26 -0.51 17.26
CA GLY A 71 -17.58 -0.19 18.64
C GLY A 71 -17.79 1.31 18.87
N ASN A 72 -17.83 1.71 20.14
CA ASN A 72 -18.23 3.05 20.57
C ASN A 72 -17.16 3.77 21.40
N ASN A 73 -15.88 3.44 21.20
CA ASN A 73 -14.78 4.05 21.93
C ASN A 73 -14.82 5.57 21.82
N ALA A 74 -14.61 6.26 22.95
CA ALA A 74 -14.58 7.71 23.02
C ALA A 74 -13.44 8.32 22.18
N SER A 75 -12.37 7.57 21.88
CA SER A 75 -11.33 8.03 20.96
C SER A 75 -11.86 8.28 19.54
N LEU A 76 -12.96 7.64 19.16
CA LEU A 76 -13.66 7.85 17.88
C LEU A 76 -14.69 8.97 17.95
N SER A 77 -14.83 9.64 19.09
CA SER A 77 -15.66 10.83 19.25
C SER A 77 -14.78 12.06 19.03
N LEU A 78 -14.89 12.65 17.85
CA LEU A 78 -14.00 13.70 17.39
C LEU A 78 -14.67 15.06 17.57
N GLU A 79 -14.49 15.67 18.75
CA GLU A 79 -15.03 17.00 19.10
C GLU A 79 -14.11 18.14 18.67
N LYS A 80 -12.84 17.84 18.36
CA LYS A 80 -11.79 18.81 17.97
C LYS A 80 -11.40 18.63 16.51
N ASP A 81 -10.18 18.99 16.16
CA ASP A 81 -9.61 18.69 14.84
C ASP A 81 -9.81 17.22 14.48
N LEU A 82 -10.11 16.98 13.21
CA LEU A 82 -10.31 15.63 12.72
C LEU A 82 -9.87 15.48 11.27
N THR A 83 -9.46 14.26 10.94
CA THR A 83 -9.43 13.78 9.56
C THR A 83 -10.06 12.40 9.47
N LEU A 84 -10.97 12.21 8.51
CA LEU A 84 -11.43 10.88 8.11
C LEU A 84 -10.92 10.61 6.71
N GLU A 85 -10.33 9.45 6.50
CA GLU A 85 -9.96 8.98 5.16
C GLU A 85 -10.66 7.66 4.85
N ALA A 86 -11.11 7.50 3.61
CA ALA A 86 -11.71 6.27 3.13
C ALA A 86 -11.32 5.99 1.68
N PHE A 87 -10.85 4.78 1.41
CA PHE A 87 -10.37 4.38 0.09
C PHE A 87 -11.33 3.34 -0.47
N PHE A 88 -11.98 3.65 -1.59
CA PHE A 88 -13.11 2.86 -2.07
C PHE A 88 -13.38 2.97 -3.56
N ARG A 89 -14.16 2.00 -4.06
CA ARG A 89 -14.81 2.00 -5.38
C ARG A 89 -16.31 1.83 -5.18
N LEU A 90 -17.11 2.67 -5.84
CA LEU A 90 -18.57 2.58 -5.82
C LEU A 90 -19.09 1.64 -6.90
N ASP A 91 -20.11 0.84 -6.60
CA ASP A 91 -20.79 -0.02 -7.58
C ASP A 91 -22.08 0.62 -8.12
N ASP A 92 -22.72 1.54 -7.36
CA ASP A 92 -23.84 2.34 -7.85
C ASP A 92 -24.06 3.64 -7.04
N LEU A 93 -24.92 4.54 -7.55
CA LEU A 93 -25.33 5.79 -6.90
C LEU A 93 -26.87 5.98 -6.89
N ARG A 94 -27.65 4.88 -6.84
CA ARG A 94 -29.13 4.93 -6.91
C ARG A 94 -29.77 5.59 -5.68
N GLN A 95 -29.04 5.62 -4.57
CA GLN A 95 -29.34 6.33 -3.33
C GLN A 95 -28.00 6.81 -2.74
N PRO A 96 -28.01 7.70 -1.72
CA PRO A 96 -26.77 8.06 -1.05
C PRO A 96 -26.09 6.82 -0.44
N ARG A 97 -24.76 6.77 -0.51
CA ARG A 97 -23.93 5.64 -0.10
C ARG A 97 -23.08 6.04 1.11
N GLY A 98 -23.43 5.53 2.28
CA GLY A 98 -22.74 5.80 3.53
C GLY A 98 -21.41 5.08 3.61
N ILE A 99 -20.33 5.79 3.91
CA ILE A 99 -18.98 5.23 3.99
C ILE A 99 -18.60 5.01 5.46
N ILE A 100 -18.73 6.04 6.28
CA ILE A 100 -18.46 6.03 7.73
C ILE A 100 -19.57 6.80 8.43
N THR A 101 -20.05 6.30 9.57
CA THR A 101 -20.94 7.06 10.46
C THR A 101 -20.62 6.76 11.92
N LYS A 102 -20.57 7.80 12.76
CA LYS A 102 -20.54 7.67 14.22
C LYS A 102 -21.94 8.00 14.73
N GLY A 103 -22.70 6.97 15.10
CA GLY A 103 -24.13 7.06 15.40
C GLY A 103 -25.03 6.90 14.17
N GLU A 104 -26.10 6.13 14.34
CA GLU A 104 -27.01 5.74 13.24
C GLU A 104 -28.32 6.51 13.28
N VAL A 105 -28.89 6.66 14.49
CA VAL A 105 -30.14 7.38 14.71
C VAL A 105 -29.85 8.86 14.88
N GLN A 106 -28.78 9.15 15.61
CA GLN A 106 -28.41 10.47 16.03
C GLN A 106 -26.93 10.71 15.71
N PRO A 107 -26.54 10.78 14.42
CA PRO A 107 -25.14 10.79 14.02
C PRO A 107 -24.38 11.98 14.62
N GLY A 108 -23.23 11.70 15.22
CA GLY A 108 -22.24 12.70 15.62
C GLY A 108 -21.50 13.22 14.41
N TYR A 109 -21.09 12.32 13.51
CA TYR A 109 -20.59 12.68 12.18
C TYR A 109 -20.80 11.56 11.17
N SER A 110 -20.83 11.90 9.88
CA SER A 110 -20.84 10.93 8.79
C SER A 110 -20.04 11.41 7.58
N LEU A 111 -19.50 10.44 6.83
CA LEU A 111 -18.94 10.64 5.50
C LEU A 111 -19.70 9.74 4.53
N HIS A 112 -20.25 10.31 3.47
CA HIS A 112 -21.04 9.57 2.48
C HIS A 112 -20.94 10.20 1.09
N VAL A 113 -21.46 9.50 0.07
CA VAL A 113 -21.57 10.02 -1.30
C VAL A 113 -23.05 10.14 -1.63
N ASN A 114 -23.50 11.32 -2.06
CA ASN A 114 -24.90 11.51 -2.46
C ASN A 114 -25.19 10.95 -3.87
N THR A 115 -26.45 10.98 -4.29
CA THR A 115 -26.89 10.44 -5.60
C THR A 115 -26.30 11.18 -6.81
N ALA A 116 -25.82 12.41 -6.62
CA ALA A 116 -25.10 13.17 -7.65
C ALA A 116 -23.60 12.79 -7.73
N GLY A 117 -23.14 11.84 -6.91
CA GLY A 117 -21.75 11.43 -6.84
C GLY A 117 -20.86 12.41 -6.07
N ARG A 118 -21.42 13.33 -5.29
CA ARG A 118 -20.62 14.29 -4.51
C ARG A 118 -20.32 13.71 -3.14
N LEU A 119 -19.08 13.89 -2.68
CA LEU A 119 -18.70 13.59 -1.31
C LEU A 119 -19.39 14.57 -0.37
N VAL A 120 -19.95 14.03 0.72
CA VAL A 120 -20.68 14.80 1.73
C VAL A 120 -20.13 14.43 3.09
N PHE A 121 -19.80 15.46 3.87
CA PHE A 121 -19.48 15.34 5.29
C PHE A 121 -20.60 15.98 6.10
N THR A 122 -21.03 15.29 7.15
CA THR A 122 -21.96 15.85 8.12
C THR A 122 -21.42 15.70 9.53
N PHE A 123 -21.76 16.66 10.40
CA PHE A 123 -21.64 16.49 11.84
C PHE A 123 -22.81 17.13 12.57
N ARG A 124 -23.11 16.63 13.77
CA ARG A 124 -24.06 17.26 14.67
C ARG A 124 -23.35 18.23 15.58
N ASP A 125 -23.86 19.45 15.67
CA ASP A 125 -23.33 20.46 16.57
C ASP A 125 -23.87 20.31 18.00
N GLU A 126 -23.35 21.12 18.92
CA GLU A 126 -23.73 21.15 20.34
C GLU A 126 -25.20 21.53 20.57
N ASP A 127 -25.82 22.23 19.61
CA ASP A 127 -27.25 22.57 19.61
C ASP A 127 -28.14 21.41 19.08
N GLY A 128 -27.53 20.29 18.70
CA GLY A 128 -28.20 19.12 18.17
C GLY A 128 -28.58 19.20 16.70
N GLN A 129 -28.16 20.23 15.97
CA GLN A 129 -28.43 20.41 14.56
C GLN A 129 -27.39 19.71 13.69
N GLU A 130 -27.85 19.09 12.59
CA GLU A 130 -26.95 18.50 11.60
C GLU A 130 -26.43 19.59 10.65
N ARG A 131 -25.10 19.63 10.47
CA ARG A 131 -24.38 20.51 9.55
C ARG A 131 -23.87 19.69 8.39
N GLU A 132 -24.12 20.16 7.16
CA GLU A 132 -23.78 19.45 5.93
C GLU A 132 -22.82 20.26 5.06
N PHE A 133 -21.80 19.58 4.55
CA PHE A 133 -20.76 20.12 3.68
C PHE A 133 -20.63 19.22 2.45
N VAL A 134 -20.84 19.79 1.26
CA VAL A 134 -20.97 19.02 0.02
C VAL A 134 -19.91 19.45 -0.98
N ALA A 135 -19.16 18.50 -1.51
CA ALA A 135 -18.18 18.74 -2.57
C ALA A 135 -18.84 19.34 -3.83
N ASP A 136 -18.06 20.11 -4.59
CA ASP A 136 -18.51 20.75 -5.81
C ASP A 136 -18.84 19.74 -6.94
N ALA A 137 -19.37 20.25 -8.06
CA ALA A 137 -19.83 19.39 -9.17
C ALA A 137 -18.68 18.88 -10.03
N ALA A 138 -17.55 19.60 -10.05
CA ALA A 138 -16.37 19.23 -10.82
C ALA A 138 -15.67 18.01 -10.19
N SER A 139 -15.85 17.85 -8.87
CA SER A 139 -15.27 16.80 -8.03
C SER A 139 -16.07 15.51 -7.97
N ARG A 140 -17.10 15.34 -8.80
CA ARG A 140 -17.99 14.18 -8.73
C ARG A 140 -17.23 12.85 -8.84
N LEU A 141 -17.56 11.94 -7.94
CA LEU A 141 -17.16 10.54 -7.93
C LEU A 141 -18.08 9.76 -8.87
N THR A 142 -17.52 8.80 -9.60
CA THR A 142 -18.29 7.98 -10.55
C THR A 142 -18.11 6.50 -10.25
N VAL A 143 -19.18 5.75 -10.48
CA VAL A 143 -19.22 4.30 -10.33
C VAL A 143 -18.08 3.62 -11.09
N GLY A 144 -17.51 2.57 -10.52
CA GLY A 144 -16.45 1.74 -11.10
C GLY A 144 -15.04 2.31 -10.99
N ASN A 145 -14.87 3.59 -10.63
CA ASN A 145 -13.55 4.17 -10.38
C ASN A 145 -13.18 4.07 -8.90
N PHE A 146 -11.89 3.83 -8.64
CA PHE A 146 -11.34 3.84 -7.30
C PHE A 146 -10.91 5.25 -6.89
N TYR A 147 -11.23 5.63 -5.66
CA TYR A 147 -10.92 6.93 -5.09
C TYR A 147 -10.31 6.75 -3.70
N ARG A 148 -9.35 7.62 -3.38
CA ARG A 148 -8.99 7.91 -1.98
C ARG A 148 -9.61 9.27 -1.66
N VAL A 149 -10.39 9.36 -0.58
CA VAL A 149 -10.99 10.62 -0.16
C VAL A 149 -10.63 10.93 1.28
N ALA A 150 -10.64 12.21 1.62
CA ALA A 150 -10.52 12.65 2.99
C ALA A 150 -11.44 13.83 3.26
N VAL A 151 -11.89 13.96 4.50
CA VAL A 151 -12.42 15.21 5.05
C VAL A 151 -11.51 15.66 6.18
N THR A 152 -11.19 16.95 6.22
CA THR A 152 -10.49 17.58 7.33
C THR A 152 -11.36 18.65 7.96
N ARG A 153 -11.35 18.73 9.29
CA ARG A 153 -11.88 19.84 10.07
C ARG A 153 -10.77 20.37 10.94
N ARG A 154 -10.36 21.62 10.73
CA ARG A 154 -9.32 22.28 11.51
C ARG A 154 -9.90 23.47 12.27
N HIS A 155 -9.78 23.44 13.59
CA HIS A 155 -10.14 24.57 14.40
C HIS A 155 -9.13 25.71 14.24
N GLN A 156 -9.63 26.93 14.13
CA GLN A 156 -8.87 28.15 14.00
C GLN A 156 -9.41 29.20 14.96
N SER A 157 -8.49 30.04 15.46
CA SER A 157 -8.83 31.21 16.25
C SER A 157 -7.93 32.37 15.85
N GLU A 158 -8.51 33.56 15.72
CA GLU A 158 -7.77 34.79 15.49
C GLU A 158 -8.20 35.84 16.52
N THR A 159 -7.23 36.48 17.18
CA THR A 159 -7.51 37.61 18.07
C THR A 159 -7.35 38.90 17.29
N ARG A 160 -8.40 39.72 17.22
CA ARG A 160 -8.38 41.04 16.60
C ARG A 160 -8.75 42.11 17.61
N ASN A 161 -8.03 43.22 17.61
CA ASN A 161 -8.39 44.38 18.42
C ASN A 161 -9.48 45.18 17.70
N VAL A 162 -10.63 45.35 18.36
CA VAL A 162 -11.74 46.15 17.86
C VAL A 162 -11.82 47.43 18.70
N LYS A 163 -12.07 48.56 18.05
CA LYS A 163 -12.27 49.84 18.75
C LYS A 163 -13.67 49.89 19.33
N GLU A 164 -13.76 49.96 20.64
CA GLU A 164 -15.01 50.11 21.39
C GLU A 164 -15.01 51.47 22.10
N ARG A 165 -16.12 52.20 22.04
CA ARG A 165 -16.29 53.43 22.82
C ARG A 165 -16.77 53.08 24.22
N ARG A 166 -16.01 53.47 25.23
CA ARG A 166 -16.36 53.28 26.65
C ARG A 166 -16.39 54.61 27.37
N THR A 167 -17.36 54.79 28.25
CA THR A 167 -17.40 55.96 29.12
C THR A 167 -16.60 55.69 30.38
N ILE A 168 -15.55 56.48 30.61
CA ILE A 168 -14.69 56.41 31.80
C ILE A 168 -14.70 57.81 32.43
N ASN A 169 -15.13 57.91 33.68
CA ASN A 169 -15.22 59.18 34.43
C ASN A 169 -16.05 60.28 33.73
N GLY A 170 -17.06 59.91 32.94
CA GLY A 170 -17.93 60.86 32.23
C GLY A 170 -17.42 61.28 30.85
N GLU A 171 -16.21 60.85 30.44
CA GLU A 171 -15.68 61.07 29.10
C GLU A 171 -15.80 59.79 28.26
N THR A 172 -16.15 59.95 26.98
CA THR A 172 -16.17 58.82 26.03
C THR A 172 -14.79 58.64 25.43
N VAL A 173 -14.16 57.50 25.70
CA VAL A 173 -12.82 57.14 25.22
C VAL A 173 -12.93 55.94 24.28
N GLU A 174 -12.20 55.96 23.17
CA GLU A 174 -12.02 54.77 22.33
C GLU A 174 -10.96 53.86 22.96
N VAL A 175 -11.35 52.63 23.26
CA VAL A 175 -10.48 51.60 23.84
C VAL A 175 -10.36 50.47 22.83
N GLU A 176 -9.15 49.97 22.62
CA GLU A 176 -8.93 48.75 21.85
C GLU A 176 -9.23 47.53 22.73
N VAL A 177 -10.18 46.71 22.29
CA VAL A 177 -10.63 45.52 23.01
C VAL A 177 -10.31 44.29 22.16
N PRO A 178 -9.58 43.30 22.70
CA PRO A 178 -9.32 42.07 21.98
C PRO A 178 -10.61 41.26 21.85
N VAL A 179 -10.96 40.89 20.63
CA VAL A 179 -12.06 39.98 20.29
C VAL A 179 -11.46 38.74 19.64
N VAL A 180 -11.80 37.56 20.16
CA VAL A 180 -11.40 36.28 19.57
C VAL A 180 -12.50 35.83 18.61
N GLU A 181 -12.12 35.64 17.35
CA GLU A 181 -12.94 35.01 16.32
C GLU A 181 -12.51 33.55 16.20
N GLU A 182 -13.44 32.60 16.36
CA GLU A 182 -13.19 31.17 16.19
C GLU A 182 -13.96 30.65 14.97
N TRP A 183 -13.36 29.69 14.24
CA TRP A 183 -14.02 28.99 13.14
C TRP A 183 -13.36 27.64 12.90
N ASP A 184 -14.04 26.78 12.13
CA ASP A 184 -13.47 25.55 11.61
C ASP A 184 -13.25 25.66 10.10
N ASP A 185 -12.02 25.40 9.63
CA ASP A 185 -11.76 25.18 8.21
C ASP A 185 -12.19 23.76 7.85
N ILE A 186 -13.15 23.62 6.93
CA ILE A 186 -13.65 22.34 6.44
C ILE A 186 -13.16 22.15 5.00
N GLU A 187 -12.40 21.08 4.76
CA GLU A 187 -11.93 20.71 3.42
C GLU A 187 -12.33 19.27 3.05
N LEU A 188 -12.80 19.08 1.81
CA LEU A 188 -13.07 17.76 1.23
C LEU A 188 -12.06 17.48 0.12
N HIS A 189 -11.20 16.49 0.35
CA HIS A 189 -10.13 16.09 -0.56
C HIS A 189 -10.51 14.84 -1.33
N ILE A 190 -10.29 14.87 -2.65
CA ILE A 190 -10.60 13.76 -3.55
C ILE A 190 -9.35 13.48 -4.38
N CYS A 191 -8.88 12.24 -4.28
CA CYS A 191 -7.69 11.76 -4.95
C CYS A 191 -8.09 10.68 -5.96
N ARG A 192 -7.87 10.98 -7.23
CA ARG A 192 -8.25 10.12 -8.36
C ARG A 192 -7.00 9.57 -9.04
N TRP A 193 -7.02 8.28 -9.37
CA TRP A 193 -5.98 7.70 -10.21
C TRP A 193 -6.15 8.14 -11.67
N THR A 194 -5.20 8.92 -12.19
CA THR A 194 -5.16 9.36 -13.59
C THR A 194 -3.73 9.47 -14.08
N GLY A 195 -3.43 8.81 -15.21
CA GLY A 195 -2.10 8.87 -15.84
C GLY A 195 -0.97 8.28 -14.98
N GLY A 196 -1.22 7.16 -14.30
CA GLY A 196 -0.19 6.44 -13.53
C GLY A 196 0.14 7.03 -12.15
N ARG A 197 -0.65 8.00 -11.68
CA ARG A 197 -0.51 8.60 -10.34
C ARG A 197 -1.85 9.07 -9.80
N TYR A 198 -1.91 9.31 -8.48
CA TYR A 198 -3.04 10.03 -7.89
C TYR A 198 -2.94 11.54 -8.16
N GLN A 199 -3.99 12.09 -8.76
CA GLN A 199 -4.22 13.51 -8.85
C GLN A 199 -5.18 13.94 -7.73
N ARG A 200 -4.75 14.93 -6.96
CA ARG A 200 -5.49 15.46 -5.82
C ARG A 200 -6.28 16.69 -6.23
N HIS A 201 -7.50 16.77 -5.72
CA HIS A 201 -8.37 17.93 -5.88
C HIS A 201 -9.05 18.25 -4.55
N ILE A 202 -9.19 19.54 -4.23
CA ILE A 202 -9.96 20.02 -3.08
C ILE A 202 -11.34 20.37 -3.63
N GLY A 203 -12.32 19.49 -3.39
CA GLY A 203 -13.68 19.66 -3.90
C GLY A 203 -14.56 20.55 -3.02
N TYR A 204 -14.08 20.93 -1.83
CA TYR A 204 -14.74 21.89 -0.94
C TYR A 204 -13.70 22.49 0.00
N SER A 205 -13.81 23.79 0.28
CA SER A 205 -12.98 24.51 1.24
C SER A 205 -13.73 25.75 1.72
N GLN A 206 -14.22 25.76 2.96
CA GLN A 206 -14.88 26.93 3.55
C GLN A 206 -14.62 27.02 5.06
N LYS A 207 -14.73 28.25 5.57
CA LYS A 207 -14.78 28.55 7.00
C LYS A 207 -16.20 28.33 7.52
N TYR A 208 -16.30 27.61 8.63
CA TYR A 208 -17.54 27.41 9.35
C TYR A 208 -17.48 28.14 10.69
N HIS A 209 -18.35 29.13 10.88
CA HIS A 209 -18.44 29.97 12.09
C HIS A 209 -19.59 29.56 13.03
N GLY A 210 -20.19 28.39 12.82
CA GLY A 210 -21.33 27.94 13.62
C GLY A 210 -20.94 27.24 14.91
N PRO A 211 -21.93 26.68 15.64
CA PRO A 211 -21.71 26.02 16.92
C PRO A 211 -20.74 24.84 16.82
N LYS A 212 -20.06 24.54 17.94
CA LYS A 212 -19.02 23.51 17.95
C LYS A 212 -19.61 22.12 17.73
N PRO A 213 -18.82 21.16 17.24
CA PRO A 213 -19.24 19.77 17.12
C PRO A 213 -19.68 19.20 18.46
N GLY A 214 -20.82 18.51 18.48
CA GLY A 214 -21.34 17.84 19.66
C GLY A 214 -20.66 16.49 19.92
N SER A 215 -20.79 16.00 21.16
CA SER A 215 -20.34 14.66 21.53
C SER A 215 -21.32 13.58 21.07
N ASN A 216 -20.82 12.36 20.86
CA ASN A 216 -21.65 11.20 20.53
C ASN A 216 -21.06 9.92 21.12
N SER A 217 -21.87 9.11 21.81
CA SER A 217 -21.48 7.84 22.44
C SER A 217 -21.98 6.57 21.74
N GLU A 218 -22.69 6.70 20.62
CA GLU A 218 -23.09 5.58 19.75
C GLU A 218 -21.87 4.97 19.04
N ARG A 219 -22.04 3.80 18.45
CA ARG A 219 -20.97 3.11 17.72
C ARG A 219 -20.55 3.81 16.42
N LEU A 220 -19.31 3.56 16.00
CA LEU A 220 -18.82 3.87 14.66
C LEU A 220 -19.05 2.68 13.74
N LEU A 221 -19.64 2.93 12.58
CA LEU A 221 -19.84 1.94 11.54
C LEU A 221 -19.12 2.35 10.25
N ILE A 222 -18.49 1.38 9.60
CA ILE A 222 -17.98 1.50 8.23
C ILE A 222 -18.93 0.74 7.29
N GLY A 223 -19.13 1.28 6.09
CA GLY A 223 -20.09 0.77 5.11
C GLY A 223 -21.53 1.23 5.34
N ARG A 224 -21.73 2.18 6.26
CA ARG A 224 -23.03 2.72 6.68
C ARG A 224 -23.01 4.23 6.72
N GLY A 225 -24.20 4.79 6.60
CA GLY A 225 -24.48 6.19 6.86
C GLY A 225 -25.65 6.31 7.84
N PRO A 226 -26.03 7.52 8.24
CA PRO A 226 -27.15 7.71 9.15
C PRO A 226 -28.46 7.23 8.53
N LEU A 227 -29.32 6.58 9.31
CA LEU A 227 -30.52 5.87 8.83
C LEU A 227 -31.49 6.73 8.00
N ARG A 228 -31.48 8.06 8.21
CA ARG A 228 -32.42 9.00 7.59
C ARG A 228 -31.87 9.74 6.38
N SER A 229 -30.55 9.79 6.23
CA SER A 229 -29.88 10.61 5.21
C SER A 229 -29.03 9.80 4.24
N SER A 230 -28.67 8.56 4.59
CA SER A 230 -27.78 7.76 3.76
C SER A 230 -28.05 6.26 3.83
N GLY A 231 -27.94 5.60 2.68
CA GLY A 231 -28.12 4.16 2.55
C GLY A 231 -26.82 3.37 2.82
N PRO A 232 -26.90 2.02 2.83
CA PRO A 232 -25.72 1.18 2.91
C PRO A 232 -24.75 1.45 1.75
N PHE A 233 -23.46 1.28 2.03
CA PHE A 233 -22.43 1.29 1.02
C PHE A 233 -22.66 0.17 0.00
N LYS A 234 -22.37 0.44 -1.28
CA LYS A 234 -22.33 -0.54 -2.36
C LYS A 234 -21.06 -0.35 -3.15
N GLY A 235 -20.16 -1.31 -3.04
CA GLY A 235 -18.81 -1.15 -3.55
C GLY A 235 -17.78 -1.98 -2.83
N ILE A 236 -16.52 -1.57 -3.00
CA ILE A 236 -15.37 -2.09 -2.25
C ILE A 236 -14.80 -0.97 -1.41
N ILE A 237 -14.54 -1.21 -0.13
CA ILE A 237 -13.70 -0.35 0.72
C ILE A 237 -12.42 -1.13 1.01
N SER A 238 -11.26 -0.54 0.81
CA SER A 238 -9.97 -1.17 1.12
C SER A 238 -9.22 -0.50 2.24
N GLU A 239 -9.57 0.71 2.65
CA GLU A 239 -8.88 1.34 3.76
C GLU A 239 -9.74 2.42 4.41
N VAL A 240 -9.68 2.49 5.75
CA VAL A 240 -10.28 3.57 6.53
C VAL A 240 -9.30 4.04 7.59
N ARG A 241 -9.16 5.36 7.72
CA ARG A 241 -8.29 5.99 8.73
C ARG A 241 -9.03 7.10 9.46
N VAL A 242 -8.79 7.19 10.76
CA VAL A 242 -9.36 8.21 11.64
C VAL A 242 -8.25 8.91 12.39
N TRP A 243 -8.24 10.24 12.33
CA TRP A 243 -7.21 11.08 12.95
C TRP A 243 -7.82 12.10 13.91
N ASN A 244 -7.11 12.41 15.00
CA ASN A 244 -7.45 13.49 15.94
C ASN A 244 -6.79 14.84 15.57
N ARG A 245 -6.29 14.95 14.34
CA ARG A 245 -5.72 16.18 13.79
C ARG A 245 -6.21 16.42 12.37
N ALA A 246 -6.24 17.67 11.97
CA ALA A 246 -6.55 18.06 10.59
C ALA A 246 -5.31 17.98 9.70
N LEU A 247 -5.23 16.91 8.91
CA LEU A 247 -4.14 16.70 7.96
C LEU A 247 -4.04 17.86 6.95
N GLY A 248 -2.83 18.22 6.57
CA GLY A 248 -2.60 19.17 5.48
C GLY A 248 -2.94 18.57 4.12
N ARG A 249 -3.10 19.44 3.11
CA ARG A 249 -3.43 19.04 1.73
C ARG A 249 -2.49 17.99 1.14
N PHE A 250 -1.22 17.95 1.56
CA PHE A 250 -0.22 17.02 1.04
C PHE A 250 -0.10 15.74 1.84
N GLU A 251 -0.70 15.68 3.02
CA GLU A 251 -0.68 14.53 3.93
C GLU A 251 -1.87 13.58 3.68
N THR A 252 -3.04 14.10 3.30
CA THR A 252 -4.21 13.26 2.99
C THR A 252 -3.94 12.32 1.80
N CYS A 253 -4.64 11.21 1.68
CA CYS A 253 -4.52 10.19 0.62
C CYS A 253 -3.12 9.58 0.42
N GLN A 254 -2.14 9.86 1.29
CA GLN A 254 -0.78 9.35 1.14
C GLN A 254 -0.65 7.94 1.73
N ASN A 255 0.43 7.25 1.34
CA ASN A 255 0.85 6.06 2.05
C ASN A 255 1.47 6.45 3.39
N LEU A 256 1.21 5.66 4.42
CA LEU A 256 1.75 5.87 5.75
C LEU A 256 3.16 5.29 5.87
N THR A 257 3.91 5.82 6.82
CA THR A 257 5.32 5.53 7.11
C THR A 257 5.52 4.83 8.45
N GLY A 258 4.47 4.70 9.27
CA GLY A 258 4.52 4.08 10.60
C GLY A 258 4.90 5.04 11.74
N GLN A 259 4.99 6.36 11.48
CA GLN A 259 5.36 7.39 12.45
C GLN A 259 4.28 8.49 12.57
N GLU A 260 3.04 8.13 12.25
CA GLU A 260 1.93 9.07 12.11
C GLU A 260 1.43 9.60 13.46
N SER A 261 1.79 10.85 13.77
CA SER A 261 1.17 11.53 14.91
C SER A 261 -0.32 11.76 14.68
N GLY A 262 -1.12 11.46 15.70
CA GLY A 262 -2.56 11.73 15.71
C GLY A 262 -3.43 10.74 14.92
N LEU A 263 -2.87 9.64 14.42
CA LEU A 263 -3.65 8.52 13.87
C LEU A 263 -4.27 7.74 15.04
N ILE A 264 -5.60 7.68 15.10
CA ILE A 264 -6.35 7.01 16.17
C ILE A 264 -6.64 5.56 15.80
N SER A 265 -7.10 5.36 14.57
CA SER A 265 -7.48 4.05 14.07
C SER A 265 -7.15 3.91 12.60
N TRP A 266 -6.67 2.73 12.23
CA TRP A 266 -6.30 2.38 10.87
C TRP A 266 -6.76 0.96 10.53
N TRP A 267 -7.86 0.86 9.79
CA TRP A 267 -8.34 -0.41 9.25
C TRP A 267 -7.80 -0.58 7.82
N ARG A 268 -6.77 -1.43 7.70
CA ARG A 268 -6.09 -1.73 6.43
C ARG A 268 -6.87 -2.68 5.53
N LEU A 269 -7.77 -3.48 6.10
CA LEU A 269 -8.59 -4.46 5.38
C LEU A 269 -7.74 -5.40 4.48
N ASP A 270 -6.57 -5.81 4.97
CA ASP A 270 -5.62 -6.68 4.28
C ASP A 270 -5.65 -8.14 4.80
N GLU A 271 -6.47 -8.44 5.81
CA GLU A 271 -6.51 -9.71 6.53
C GLU A 271 -6.99 -10.89 5.66
N ASN A 272 -7.80 -10.60 4.63
CA ASN A 272 -8.25 -11.54 3.60
C ASN A 272 -9.04 -12.78 4.10
N ARG A 273 -9.36 -12.86 5.40
CA ARG A 273 -10.16 -13.94 5.98
C ARG A 273 -10.72 -13.54 7.33
N GLY A 274 -11.69 -14.32 7.80
CA GLY A 274 -12.31 -14.13 9.11
C GLY A 274 -13.35 -13.01 9.11
N TYR A 275 -13.79 -12.66 10.32
CA TYR A 275 -14.92 -11.76 10.58
C TYR A 275 -14.51 -10.53 11.39
N ALA A 276 -13.22 -10.23 11.46
CA ALA A 276 -12.68 -9.05 12.11
C ALA A 276 -11.76 -8.30 11.17
N ALA A 277 -11.79 -6.97 11.24
CA ALA A 277 -10.80 -6.07 10.67
C ALA A 277 -10.02 -5.45 11.82
N GLU A 278 -8.70 -5.60 11.81
CA GLU A 278 -7.85 -5.12 12.88
C GLU A 278 -7.58 -3.63 12.70
N ASP A 279 -7.67 -2.87 13.81
CA ASP A 279 -7.07 -1.55 13.89
C ASP A 279 -5.56 -1.70 14.06
N ALA A 280 -4.78 -1.27 13.07
CA ALA A 280 -3.33 -1.39 13.05
C ALA A 280 -2.60 -0.42 14.01
N THR A 281 -3.30 0.57 14.56
CA THR A 281 -2.71 1.60 15.44
C THR A 281 -3.28 1.64 16.85
N GLY A 282 -4.44 1.03 17.05
CA GLY A 282 -5.20 1.10 18.30
C GLY A 282 -5.96 -0.18 18.58
N SER A 283 -6.95 -0.09 19.46
CA SER A 283 -7.75 -1.23 19.89
C SER A 283 -9.17 -1.21 19.32
N ASN A 284 -9.47 -0.37 18.33
CA ASN A 284 -10.81 -0.23 17.76
C ASN A 284 -11.04 -1.28 16.65
N HIS A 285 -10.70 -2.55 16.89
CA HIS A 285 -10.94 -3.61 15.91
C HIS A 285 -12.43 -3.68 15.56
N ALA A 286 -12.73 -3.90 14.28
CA ALA A 286 -14.09 -3.88 13.78
C ALA A 286 -14.60 -5.28 13.49
N SER A 287 -15.85 -5.57 13.88
CA SER A 287 -16.53 -6.81 13.53
C SER A 287 -17.19 -6.70 12.16
N ILE A 288 -16.85 -7.62 11.26
CA ILE A 288 -17.36 -7.65 9.88
C ILE A 288 -18.70 -8.39 9.84
N ASN A 289 -19.73 -7.73 9.32
CA ASN A 289 -21.06 -8.29 9.12
C ASN A 289 -21.40 -8.28 7.62
N GLN A 290 -21.55 -9.45 7.00
CA GLN A 290 -22.04 -9.65 5.62
C GLN A 290 -21.30 -8.86 4.52
N ALA A 291 -20.03 -8.54 4.76
CA ALA A 291 -19.10 -8.07 3.72
C ALA A 291 -18.08 -9.18 3.41
N ASP A 292 -17.67 -9.28 2.14
CA ASP A 292 -16.81 -10.37 1.67
C ASP A 292 -15.39 -9.86 1.36
N TRP A 293 -14.37 -10.63 1.74
CA TRP A 293 -12.98 -10.35 1.36
C TRP A 293 -12.80 -10.37 -0.16
N ILE A 294 -12.09 -9.37 -0.68
CA ILE A 294 -11.80 -9.24 -2.11
C ILE A 294 -10.43 -8.60 -2.31
N LYS A 295 -9.80 -8.85 -3.47
CA LYS A 295 -8.57 -8.14 -3.85
C LYS A 295 -8.80 -6.64 -3.93
N ASN A 296 -7.83 -5.87 -3.44
CA ASN A 296 -7.89 -4.41 -3.45
C ASN A 296 -7.88 -3.89 -4.89
N PRO A 297 -8.92 -3.14 -5.32
CA PRO A 297 -8.95 -2.49 -6.63
C PRO A 297 -8.11 -1.21 -6.71
N ASP A 298 -7.50 -0.75 -5.61
CA ASP A 298 -6.54 0.35 -5.60
C ASP A 298 -5.33 0.00 -6.50
N PRO A 299 -4.99 0.82 -7.52
CA PRO A 299 -3.82 0.61 -8.37
C PRO A 299 -2.48 0.57 -7.62
N LEU A 300 -2.39 1.21 -6.46
CA LEU A 300 -1.21 1.21 -5.58
C LEU A 300 -1.36 0.31 -4.35
N GLY A 301 -2.50 -0.38 -4.18
CA GLY A 301 -2.71 -1.28 -3.04
C GLY A 301 -1.73 -2.45 -3.08
N PRO A 302 -1.80 -3.32 -4.10
CA PRO A 302 -0.78 -4.33 -4.31
C PRO A 302 0.55 -3.67 -4.68
N SER A 303 1.65 -4.09 -4.05
CA SER A 303 2.98 -3.54 -4.34
C SER A 303 3.96 -4.62 -4.75
N PHE A 304 4.85 -4.26 -5.67
CA PHE A 304 6.02 -5.02 -6.02
C PHE A 304 7.26 -4.31 -5.51
N LYS A 305 8.20 -5.09 -4.98
CA LYS A 305 9.57 -4.63 -4.79
C LYS A 305 10.50 -5.59 -5.53
N ILE A 306 11.43 -5.04 -6.29
CA ILE A 306 12.48 -5.81 -6.97
C ILE A 306 13.76 -5.61 -6.17
N LEU A 307 14.47 -6.71 -5.92
CA LEU A 307 15.78 -6.69 -5.31
C LEU A 307 16.80 -7.25 -6.28
N HIS A 308 17.93 -6.57 -6.40
CA HIS A 308 19.11 -7.05 -7.10
C HIS A 308 20.23 -7.23 -6.08
N ASN A 309 20.78 -8.44 -6.02
CA ASN A 309 21.81 -8.83 -5.06
C ASN A 309 21.46 -8.49 -3.60
N GLY A 310 20.18 -8.67 -3.24
CA GLY A 310 19.66 -8.41 -1.90
C GLY A 310 19.38 -6.94 -1.58
N VAL A 311 19.50 -6.02 -2.54
CA VAL A 311 19.22 -4.59 -2.34
C VAL A 311 17.99 -4.17 -3.14
N PHE A 312 17.08 -3.41 -2.53
CA PHE A 312 15.92 -2.86 -3.23
C PHE A 312 16.33 -1.95 -4.39
N MET A 313 15.67 -2.12 -5.53
CA MET A 313 15.83 -1.27 -6.69
C MET A 313 14.72 -0.23 -6.77
N GLU A 314 15.08 0.96 -7.24
CA GLU A 314 14.12 1.97 -7.67
C GLU A 314 13.35 1.50 -8.91
N THR A 315 12.04 1.69 -8.90
CA THR A 315 11.15 1.20 -9.94
C THR A 315 10.17 2.26 -10.41
N GLU A 316 9.65 2.10 -11.62
CA GLU A 316 8.63 2.96 -12.18
C GLU A 316 7.49 2.16 -12.79
N ALA A 317 6.29 2.73 -12.74
CA ALA A 317 5.12 2.11 -13.35
C ALA A 317 5.23 2.12 -14.88
N VAL A 318 4.99 0.97 -15.50
CA VAL A 318 5.04 0.80 -16.96
C VAL A 318 3.76 0.12 -17.48
N SER A 319 3.53 0.20 -18.78
CA SER A 319 2.45 -0.56 -19.41
C SER A 319 2.81 -2.05 -19.48
N ALA A 320 1.79 -2.91 -19.49
CA ALA A 320 1.99 -4.35 -19.63
C ALA A 320 2.84 -4.68 -20.89
N PRO A 321 3.88 -5.53 -20.78
CA PRO A 321 4.59 -6.02 -21.97
C PRO A 321 3.61 -6.81 -22.85
N GLY A 322 3.61 -6.57 -24.17
CA GLY A 322 2.59 -7.09 -25.08
C GLY A 322 2.41 -8.62 -25.08
N ASN A 323 3.44 -9.38 -24.68
CA ASN A 323 3.44 -10.85 -24.62
C ASN A 323 3.28 -11.43 -23.18
N ALA A 324 3.07 -10.60 -22.15
CA ALA A 324 3.03 -11.03 -20.74
C ALA A 324 1.69 -11.65 -20.30
N ARG A 325 0.66 -11.65 -21.15
CA ARG A 325 -0.69 -12.09 -20.80
C ARG A 325 -0.95 -13.54 -21.23
N GLY A 326 -1.88 -14.23 -20.55
CA GLY A 326 -2.62 -15.35 -21.15
C GLY A 326 -2.06 -16.77 -20.98
N SER A 327 -0.93 -16.97 -20.30
CA SER A 327 -0.51 -18.33 -19.94
C SER A 327 -1.26 -18.85 -18.70
N LYS A 328 -1.97 -19.98 -18.83
CA LYS A 328 -2.46 -20.77 -17.68
C LYS A 328 -1.38 -21.61 -17.00
N ALA A 329 -0.19 -21.69 -17.59
CA ALA A 329 0.93 -22.51 -17.12
C ALA A 329 2.04 -21.63 -16.53
N PHE A 330 2.63 -22.11 -15.43
CA PHE A 330 3.89 -21.58 -14.92
C PHE A 330 5.01 -21.96 -15.90
N ARG A 331 5.79 -20.98 -16.36
CA ARG A 331 6.90 -21.18 -17.29
C ARG A 331 8.12 -20.41 -16.83
N LEU A 332 9.28 -21.00 -17.05
CA LEU A 332 10.58 -20.37 -16.84
C LEU A 332 11.29 -20.22 -18.18
N GLY A 333 11.79 -19.01 -18.48
CA GLY A 333 12.52 -18.71 -19.70
C GLY A 333 11.74 -17.81 -20.68
N PRO A 334 10.58 -18.21 -21.24
CA PRO A 334 9.90 -17.39 -22.24
C PRO A 334 8.81 -16.48 -21.67
N LEU A 335 8.64 -15.31 -22.30
CA LEU A 335 7.41 -14.52 -22.20
C LEU A 335 6.38 -15.08 -23.20
N ALA A 336 5.36 -15.76 -22.70
CA ALA A 336 4.42 -16.50 -23.55
C ALA A 336 2.96 -16.05 -23.35
N ASN A 337 2.31 -15.70 -24.47
CA ASN A 337 0.86 -15.59 -24.58
C ASN A 337 0.32 -16.71 -25.49
N GLY A 338 0.27 -17.93 -24.96
CA GLY A 338 -0.16 -19.13 -25.70
C GLY A 338 0.89 -19.72 -26.65
N THR A 339 1.79 -18.91 -27.19
CA THR A 339 2.96 -19.33 -28.00
C THR A 339 4.25 -18.82 -27.35
N VAL A 340 5.30 -19.65 -27.32
CA VAL A 340 6.63 -19.25 -26.84
C VAL A 340 7.18 -18.11 -27.71
N LYS A 341 7.37 -16.94 -27.11
CA LYS A 341 8.05 -15.78 -27.69
C LYS A 341 9.10 -15.28 -26.70
N ASP A 342 10.06 -14.50 -27.19
CA ASP A 342 11.05 -13.79 -26.37
C ASP A 342 11.71 -14.70 -25.29
N ALA A 343 12.21 -15.85 -25.74
CA ALA A 343 12.84 -16.82 -24.84
C ALA A 343 14.12 -16.25 -24.22
N PHE A 344 14.27 -16.42 -22.91
CA PHE A 344 15.46 -16.06 -22.16
C PHE A 344 16.72 -16.65 -22.80
N LYS A 345 17.76 -15.81 -22.89
CA LYS A 345 19.09 -16.17 -23.40
C LYS A 345 20.10 -15.92 -22.30
N GLY A 346 20.41 -16.97 -21.55
CA GLY A 346 21.35 -16.93 -20.43
C GLY A 346 21.32 -18.24 -19.65
N THR A 347 22.03 -18.26 -18.53
CA THR A 347 22.05 -19.39 -17.60
C THR A 347 21.22 -19.05 -16.37
N LEU A 348 20.49 -20.02 -15.84
CA LEU A 348 19.77 -19.93 -14.57
C LEU A 348 20.32 -21.00 -13.64
N GLU A 349 20.39 -20.67 -12.36
CA GLU A 349 20.98 -21.56 -11.35
C GLU A 349 19.96 -22.07 -10.33
N GLU A 350 19.09 -21.19 -9.87
CA GLU A 350 18.15 -21.53 -8.82
C GLU A 350 16.90 -20.67 -8.92
N LEU A 351 15.75 -21.26 -8.58
CA LEU A 351 14.49 -20.56 -8.49
C LEU A 351 13.74 -21.00 -7.24
N ARG A 352 13.34 -20.00 -6.46
CA ARG A 352 12.51 -20.15 -5.25
C ARG A 352 11.21 -19.39 -5.46
N VAL A 353 10.09 -20.05 -5.21
CA VAL A 353 8.76 -19.42 -5.24
C VAL A 353 8.11 -19.63 -3.87
N TRP A 354 7.90 -18.54 -3.16
CA TRP A 354 7.34 -18.54 -1.81
C TRP A 354 5.86 -18.19 -1.81
N ARG A 355 5.11 -18.76 -0.86
CA ARG A 355 3.73 -18.41 -0.56
C ARG A 355 3.64 -17.13 0.27
N THR A 356 4.63 -16.91 1.12
CA THR A 356 4.74 -15.76 2.02
C THR A 356 5.73 -14.74 1.46
N VAL A 357 5.52 -13.49 1.85
CA VAL A 357 6.43 -12.40 1.54
C VAL A 357 7.73 -12.60 2.31
N ARG A 358 8.86 -12.43 1.63
CA ARG A 358 10.20 -12.47 2.24
C ARG A 358 10.72 -11.07 2.45
N THR A 359 11.29 -10.81 3.62
CA THR A 359 11.93 -9.52 3.94
C THR A 359 13.24 -9.37 3.19
N GLN A 360 13.80 -8.16 3.16
CA GLN A 360 15.08 -7.91 2.50
C GLN A 360 16.19 -8.73 3.15
N GLU A 361 16.21 -8.78 4.47
CA GLU A 361 17.16 -9.48 5.32
C GLU A 361 17.08 -10.99 5.07
N GLN A 362 15.89 -11.57 5.08
CA GLN A 362 15.68 -12.98 4.76
C GLN A 362 16.17 -13.38 3.37
N ILE A 363 16.09 -12.45 2.41
CA ILE A 363 16.62 -12.63 1.05
C ILE A 363 18.15 -12.53 1.06
N GLN A 364 18.72 -11.56 1.77
CA GLN A 364 20.16 -11.37 1.92
C GLN A 364 20.84 -12.55 2.62
N ASP A 365 20.24 -13.08 3.68
CA ASP A 365 20.76 -14.21 4.45
C ASP A 365 20.97 -15.44 3.56
N ASN A 366 20.05 -15.67 2.63
CA ASN A 366 20.05 -16.84 1.75
C ASN A 366 20.56 -16.53 0.33
N LEU A 367 21.20 -15.38 0.10
CA LEU A 367 21.61 -14.89 -1.21
C LEU A 367 22.61 -15.83 -1.91
N PHE A 368 23.53 -16.40 -1.12
CA PHE A 368 24.60 -17.28 -1.58
C PHE A 368 24.50 -18.71 -1.01
N LEU A 369 23.40 -19.00 -0.31
CA LEU A 369 23.22 -20.27 0.39
C LEU A 369 22.05 -21.04 -0.21
N ARG A 370 22.23 -22.35 -0.45
CA ARG A 370 21.13 -23.28 -0.74
C ARG A 370 20.19 -23.35 0.46
N LEU A 371 18.89 -23.54 0.22
CA LEU A 371 17.92 -23.71 1.30
C LEU A 371 18.06 -25.10 1.95
N LEU A 372 18.61 -25.12 3.16
CA LEU A 372 18.73 -26.32 3.99
C LEU A 372 17.45 -26.60 4.80
N GLY A 373 16.63 -25.57 5.06
CA GLY A 373 15.38 -25.61 5.83
C GLY A 373 14.30 -24.67 5.26
N GLU A 374 13.26 -24.35 6.06
CA GLU A 374 12.17 -23.40 5.72
C GLU A 374 11.38 -23.76 4.45
N LYS A 375 10.88 -25.00 4.37
CA LYS A 375 10.21 -25.51 3.16
C LYS A 375 8.69 -25.44 3.22
N GLU A 376 8.09 -25.11 4.37
CA GLU A 376 6.64 -25.14 4.57
C GLU A 376 5.90 -24.17 3.63
N ASP A 377 6.47 -22.99 3.46
CA ASP A 377 5.91 -21.91 2.64
C ASP A 377 6.41 -21.89 1.19
N LEU A 378 7.31 -22.81 0.82
CA LEU A 378 7.71 -22.95 -0.58
C LEU A 378 6.55 -23.52 -1.41
N ILE A 379 6.24 -22.82 -2.50
CA ILE A 379 5.36 -23.28 -3.58
C ILE A 379 6.16 -24.12 -4.56
N ALA A 380 7.40 -23.70 -4.85
CA ALA A 380 8.32 -24.45 -5.70
C ALA A 380 9.77 -24.09 -5.36
N TYR A 381 10.66 -25.08 -5.41
CA TYR A 381 12.09 -24.89 -5.23
C TYR A 381 12.88 -25.72 -6.25
N TYR A 382 13.52 -25.07 -7.21
CA TYR A 382 14.29 -25.74 -8.25
C TYR A 382 15.77 -25.46 -8.09
N THR A 383 16.55 -26.48 -7.78
CA THR A 383 18.00 -26.48 -7.88
C THR A 383 18.37 -27.03 -9.26
N PHE A 384 19.18 -26.30 -10.03
CA PHE A 384 19.47 -26.66 -11.43
C PHE A 384 20.66 -27.64 -11.52
N ASP A 385 20.98 -28.31 -10.41
CA ASP A 385 22.09 -29.24 -10.20
C ASP A 385 21.90 -30.61 -10.88
N GLN A 386 20.74 -30.88 -11.48
CA GLN A 386 20.42 -32.20 -12.04
C GLN A 386 20.85 -32.31 -13.50
N VAL A 387 21.51 -33.42 -13.86
CA VAL A 387 22.14 -33.54 -15.19
C VAL A 387 21.43 -34.56 -16.11
N GLU A 388 20.47 -35.35 -15.61
CA GLU A 388 20.07 -36.60 -16.29
C GLU A 388 18.56 -36.79 -16.55
N THR A 389 17.73 -35.77 -16.36
CA THR A 389 16.30 -35.85 -16.68
C THR A 389 15.85 -34.66 -17.52
N ALA A 390 14.97 -34.89 -18.51
CA ALA A 390 14.25 -33.81 -19.21
C ALA A 390 13.20 -33.11 -18.30
N VAL A 391 13.44 -33.12 -16.99
CA VAL A 391 12.56 -32.65 -15.92
C VAL A 391 13.45 -31.99 -14.87
N LEU A 392 13.12 -30.75 -14.52
CA LEU A 392 13.67 -30.00 -13.40
C LEU A 392 12.83 -30.32 -12.17
N GLN A 393 13.44 -30.92 -11.14
CA GLN A 393 12.71 -31.37 -9.97
C GLN A 393 12.37 -30.22 -9.02
N ASP A 394 11.13 -30.20 -8.52
CA ASP A 394 10.73 -29.38 -7.39
C ASP A 394 11.14 -30.06 -6.07
N HIS A 395 12.06 -29.42 -5.35
CA HIS A 395 12.57 -29.82 -4.04
C HIS A 395 11.75 -29.25 -2.86
N SER A 396 10.61 -28.60 -3.15
CA SER A 396 9.59 -28.25 -2.16
C SER A 396 8.69 -29.45 -1.83
N PHE A 397 7.73 -29.25 -0.91
CA PHE A 397 6.73 -30.27 -0.58
C PHE A 397 5.55 -30.34 -1.56
N ARG A 398 5.60 -29.62 -2.70
CA ARG A 398 4.47 -29.51 -3.65
C ARG A 398 4.60 -30.40 -4.89
N GLY A 399 5.80 -30.86 -5.22
CA GLY A 399 6.03 -31.76 -6.36
C GLY A 399 5.70 -31.13 -7.73
N ASN A 400 5.83 -29.81 -7.85
CA ASN A 400 5.58 -29.06 -9.07
C ASN A 400 6.73 -29.23 -10.10
N HIS A 401 7.14 -30.45 -10.41
CA HIS A 401 8.26 -30.70 -11.34
C HIS A 401 8.00 -30.06 -12.72
N LEU A 402 9.03 -29.48 -13.33
CA LEU A 402 8.91 -28.79 -14.63
C LEU A 402 9.57 -29.60 -15.75
N PRO A 403 8.86 -29.89 -16.85
CA PRO A 403 9.52 -30.42 -18.03
C PRO A 403 10.49 -29.39 -18.62
N VAL A 404 11.65 -29.85 -19.06
CA VAL A 404 12.68 -29.02 -19.69
C VAL A 404 12.56 -29.17 -21.21
N GLU A 405 12.23 -28.07 -21.89
CA GLU A 405 12.09 -28.02 -23.34
C GLU A 405 13.07 -26.99 -23.92
N ALA A 406 13.84 -27.37 -24.94
CA ALA A 406 14.75 -26.49 -25.68
C ALA A 406 15.77 -25.70 -24.81
N ALA A 407 16.11 -26.24 -23.64
CA ALA A 407 17.20 -25.79 -22.76
C ALA A 407 18.13 -26.98 -22.46
N ALA A 408 19.37 -26.68 -22.06
CA ALA A 408 20.38 -27.67 -21.72
C ALA A 408 20.95 -27.37 -20.33
N PHE A 409 21.19 -28.42 -19.54
CA PHE A 409 21.93 -28.31 -18.29
C PHE A 409 23.41 -28.06 -18.58
N VAL A 410 24.01 -27.14 -17.83
CA VAL A 410 25.43 -26.78 -17.91
C VAL A 410 26.02 -26.79 -16.50
N VAL A 411 27.33 -26.99 -16.41
CA VAL A 411 28.02 -26.85 -15.12
C VAL A 411 27.94 -25.39 -14.69
N SER A 412 27.44 -25.17 -13.47
CA SER A 412 27.33 -23.83 -12.90
C SER A 412 28.63 -23.34 -12.29
N ASP A 413 28.91 -22.06 -12.51
CA ASP A 413 29.92 -21.27 -11.80
C ASP A 413 29.27 -20.18 -10.92
N ALA A 414 27.97 -20.30 -10.63
CA ALA A 414 27.27 -19.41 -9.71
C ALA A 414 27.87 -19.47 -8.30
N PRO A 415 27.99 -18.33 -7.59
CA PRO A 415 28.56 -18.30 -6.24
C PRO A 415 27.56 -18.77 -5.17
N ILE A 416 26.91 -19.93 -5.37
CA ILE A 416 25.95 -20.53 -4.43
C ILE A 416 26.59 -21.76 -3.76
N SER A 417 26.36 -21.94 -2.47
CA SER A 417 26.95 -23.02 -1.67
C SER A 417 25.96 -23.63 -0.67
N TYR A 418 26.26 -24.83 -0.19
CA TYR A 418 25.60 -25.43 0.97
C TYR A 418 26.26 -25.00 2.29
N ASP A 419 27.46 -24.42 2.24
CA ASP A 419 28.24 -24.01 3.40
C ASP A 419 27.92 -22.55 3.81
N SER A 420 27.73 -22.32 5.11
CA SER A 420 27.56 -20.98 5.70
C SER A 420 28.71 -20.04 5.37
N TYR A 421 28.47 -18.72 5.40
CA TYR A 421 29.48 -17.68 5.22
C TYR A 421 30.77 -17.98 5.99
N GLN A 422 31.87 -18.24 5.27
CA GLN A 422 33.19 -18.39 5.86
C GLN A 422 33.97 -17.10 5.63
N VAL A 423 34.34 -16.41 6.71
CA VAL A 423 35.39 -15.38 6.64
C VAL A 423 36.72 -16.10 6.37
N ARG A 424 37.19 -16.05 5.13
CA ARG A 424 38.49 -16.59 4.75
C ARG A 424 39.54 -15.50 4.78
N ASN A 425 40.77 -15.89 5.12
CA ASN A 425 41.92 -14.99 5.03
C ASN A 425 42.13 -14.60 3.55
N ALA A 426 41.96 -13.31 3.25
CA ALA A 426 42.08 -12.76 1.89
C ALA A 426 43.48 -12.92 1.27
N LEU A 427 44.49 -13.31 2.06
CA LEU A 427 45.87 -13.48 1.60
C LEU A 427 46.08 -14.78 0.79
N LEU A 428 45.14 -15.74 0.85
CA LEU A 428 45.27 -17.07 0.22
C LEU A 428 44.13 -17.42 -0.76
N ALA A 429 43.17 -16.52 -1.00
CA ALA A 429 41.97 -16.78 -1.81
C ALA A 429 41.96 -16.02 -3.15
N VAL A 430 41.15 -16.48 -4.10
CA VAL A 430 40.91 -15.80 -5.38
C VAL A 430 40.11 -14.53 -5.13
N LYS A 431 40.66 -13.38 -5.54
CA LYS A 431 39.99 -12.09 -5.42
C LYS A 431 38.81 -12.02 -6.41
N THR A 432 37.60 -11.89 -5.88
CA THR A 432 36.35 -11.72 -6.64
C THR A 432 35.92 -10.25 -6.64
N ALA A 433 34.92 -9.90 -7.46
CA ALA A 433 34.31 -8.56 -7.47
C ALA A 433 33.66 -8.16 -6.13
N PHE A 434 33.44 -9.12 -5.23
CA PHE A 434 32.86 -8.91 -3.90
C PHE A 434 33.93 -8.69 -2.81
N HIS A 435 35.21 -8.57 -3.15
CA HIS A 435 36.27 -8.25 -2.20
C HIS A 435 36.46 -6.74 -2.07
N ASP A 436 36.38 -6.23 -0.85
CA ASP A 436 36.73 -4.84 -0.54
C ASP A 436 37.70 -4.75 0.65
N LYS A 437 38.39 -3.61 0.77
CA LYS A 437 39.27 -3.32 1.91
C LYS A 437 38.45 -2.75 3.04
N ILE A 438 38.48 -3.43 4.19
CA ILE A 438 38.01 -2.82 5.44
C ILE A 438 39.03 -1.76 5.89
N HIS A 439 38.54 -0.56 6.20
CA HIS A 439 39.36 0.58 6.61
C HIS A 439 39.69 0.56 8.12
N ALA A 440 39.16 -0.41 8.87
CA ALA A 440 39.34 -0.55 10.30
C ALA A 440 39.38 -2.03 10.71
N GLN A 441 39.85 -2.28 11.94
CA GLN A 441 39.90 -3.60 12.53
C GLN A 441 38.48 -4.15 12.74
N PRO A 442 38.17 -5.38 12.30
CA PRO A 442 36.85 -5.97 12.51
C PRO A 442 36.67 -6.29 14.00
N GLY A 443 35.57 -5.83 14.58
CA GLY A 443 35.12 -6.18 15.92
C GLY A 443 33.85 -7.01 15.84
N VAL A 444 33.70 -7.99 16.73
CA VAL A 444 32.44 -8.75 16.88
C VAL A 444 31.78 -8.25 18.15
N GLN A 445 30.56 -7.76 18.03
CA GLN A 445 29.70 -7.38 19.13
C GLN A 445 28.31 -7.91 18.84
N GLU A 446 27.70 -8.58 19.81
CA GLU A 446 26.33 -9.05 19.72
C GLU A 446 25.40 -7.86 20.03
N TYR A 447 24.58 -7.49 19.04
CA TYR A 447 23.51 -6.52 19.22
C TYR A 447 22.19 -7.28 19.17
N GLY A 448 21.20 -6.86 19.98
CA GLY A 448 19.82 -7.24 19.70
C GLY A 448 19.47 -6.71 18.31
N ASP A 449 19.12 -7.62 17.40
CA ASP A 449 18.83 -7.27 16.03
C ASP A 449 17.41 -6.70 15.95
N MET A 450 17.28 -5.45 15.50
CA MET A 450 15.97 -4.88 15.19
C MET A 450 15.74 -5.09 13.70
N GLN A 451 14.79 -5.96 13.38
CA GLN A 451 14.42 -6.34 12.02
C GLN A 451 13.10 -5.70 11.61
N TYR A 452 12.86 -5.62 10.30
CA TYR A 452 11.53 -5.28 9.80
C TYR A 452 10.80 -6.55 9.39
N ASP A 453 9.52 -6.68 9.75
CA ASP A 453 8.65 -7.74 9.24
C ASP A 453 8.20 -7.44 7.79
N ALA A 454 7.43 -8.37 7.20
CA ALA A 454 6.91 -8.24 5.83
C ALA A 454 5.97 -7.03 5.67
N GLU A 455 5.36 -6.58 6.77
CA GLU A 455 4.45 -5.46 6.86
C GLU A 455 5.16 -4.13 7.12
N GLY A 456 6.48 -4.15 7.34
CA GLY A 456 7.33 -2.99 7.58
C GLY A 456 7.34 -2.50 9.03
N ASN A 457 6.89 -3.31 9.98
CA ASN A 457 6.98 -3.01 11.40
C ASN A 457 8.36 -3.42 11.92
N LEU A 458 8.91 -2.60 12.82
CA LEU A 458 10.16 -2.93 13.51
C LEU A 458 9.89 -3.97 14.62
N ILE A 459 10.60 -5.09 14.58
CA ILE A 459 10.57 -6.18 15.55
C ILE A 459 12.00 -6.35 16.12
N GLY A 460 12.15 -6.67 17.41
CA GLY A 460 13.46 -6.80 18.05
C GLY A 460 13.38 -7.36 19.46
#